data_AF-A0A2D6U2Z9-F1
#
_entry.id   AF-A0A2D6U2Z9-F1
#
_cell.length_a   1.000
_cell.length_b   1.000
_cell.length_c   1.000
_cell.angle_alpha   90.00
_cell.angle_beta   90.00
_cell.angle_gamma   90.00
#
_symmetry.space_group_name_H-M   'P 1'
#
loop_
_entity.id
_entity.type
_entity.pdbx_description
1 polymer ?
#
loop_
_entity_poly.entity_id
_entity_poly.type
_entity_poly.pdbx_seq_one_letter_code
_entity_poly.pdbx_strand_id
1 'polypeptide(L)'
;MIYIIKHVLNDMPRECNIDAKGKFVRLVGGSISLVAGIVALLLIVFGILPENIFTTGSVIGMFAGGALGIYEGRSGWCIARAMGIRTPI
;
A
#
# COMPACT_ATOMS: atom_id res chain seq x y z
N MET A 1 23.87 -23.03 -4.15
CA MET A 1 22.78 -22.60 -3.26
C MET A 1 22.27 -21.19 -3.58
N ILE A 2 23.13 -20.18 -3.73
CA ILE A 2 22.73 -18.77 -3.96
C ILE A 2 22.00 -18.57 -5.31
N TYR A 3 22.35 -19.33 -6.35
CA TYR A 3 21.72 -19.22 -7.67
C TYR A 3 20.25 -19.69 -7.70
N ILE A 4 19.92 -20.77 -6.98
CA ILE A 4 18.54 -21.26 -6.86
C ILE A 4 17.68 -20.25 -6.10
N ILE A 5 18.21 -19.63 -5.05
CA ILE A 5 17.50 -18.58 -4.29
C ILE A 5 17.23 -17.36 -5.16
N LYS A 6 18.21 -16.88 -5.95
CA LYS A 6 17.98 -15.77 -6.90
C LYS A 6 16.98 -16.11 -8.01
N HIS A 7 16.98 -17.35 -8.49
CA HIS A 7 16.09 -17.79 -9.56
C HIS A 7 14.64 -18.02 -9.10
N VAL A 8 14.44 -18.48 -7.86
CA VAL A 8 13.10 -18.59 -7.23
C VAL A 8 12.53 -17.22 -6.85
N LEU A 9 13.39 -16.27 -6.46
CA LEU A 9 12.96 -14.90 -6.12
C LEU A 9 12.62 -14.05 -7.34
N ASN A 10 13.14 -14.37 -8.54
CA ASN A 10 12.93 -13.55 -9.73
C ASN A 10 11.65 -13.88 -10.51
N ASP A 11 11.10 -15.11 -10.46
CA ASP A 11 10.09 -15.53 -11.44
C ASP A 11 8.99 -16.44 -10.88
N MET A 12 8.40 -16.11 -9.73
CA MET A 12 6.98 -16.43 -9.56
C MET A 12 6.18 -15.23 -10.03
N PRO A 13 5.78 -15.15 -11.32
CA PRO A 13 4.82 -14.15 -11.74
C PRO A 13 3.57 -14.38 -10.89
N ARG A 14 3.34 -13.48 -9.93
CA ARG A 14 2.08 -13.52 -9.20
C ARG A 14 1.00 -13.29 -10.22
N GLU A 15 0.10 -14.26 -10.32
CA GLU A 15 -0.99 -14.19 -11.28
C GLU A 15 -1.75 -12.88 -11.05
N CYS A 16 -1.94 -12.13 -12.13
CA CYS A 16 -2.67 -10.88 -12.07
C CYS A 16 -4.10 -11.19 -11.61
N ASN A 17 -4.48 -10.70 -10.42
CA ASN A 17 -5.79 -10.93 -9.81
C ASN A 17 -6.63 -9.63 -9.75
N ILE A 18 -6.16 -8.58 -10.41
CA ILE A 18 -6.77 -7.25 -10.43
C ILE A 18 -7.02 -6.83 -11.88
N ASP A 19 -8.22 -6.31 -12.13
CA ASP A 19 -8.57 -5.65 -13.38
C ASP A 19 -7.88 -4.28 -13.52
N ALA A 20 -7.78 -3.75 -14.75
CA ALA A 20 -7.16 -2.45 -15.00
C ALA A 20 -7.78 -1.31 -14.15
N LYS A 21 -9.09 -1.38 -13.87
CA LYS A 21 -9.79 -0.43 -12.99
C LYS A 21 -9.33 -0.56 -11.54
N GLY A 22 -9.31 -1.78 -10.99
CA GLY A 22 -8.84 -2.04 -9.64
C GLY A 22 -7.37 -1.64 -9.45
N LYS A 23 -6.56 -1.75 -10.50
CA LYS A 23 -5.16 -1.33 -10.54
C LYS A 23 -5.03 0.18 -10.37
N PHE A 24 -5.79 0.94 -11.16
CA PHE A 24 -5.81 2.40 -11.12
C PHE A 24 -6.30 2.92 -9.76
N VAL A 25 -7.43 2.39 -9.27
CA VAL A 25 -8.02 2.85 -8.00
C VAL A 25 -7.05 2.64 -6.83
N ARG A 26 -6.37 1.49 -6.77
CA ARG A 26 -5.39 1.21 -5.71
C ARG A 26 -4.14 2.07 -5.82
N LEU A 27 -3.64 2.30 -7.04
CA LEU A 27 -2.49 3.18 -7.26
C LEU A 27 -2.80 4.61 -6.82
N VAL A 28 -3.93 5.17 -7.29
CA VAL A 28 -4.35 6.54 -6.96
C VAL A 28 -4.69 6.67 -5.48
N GLY A 29 -5.49 5.75 -4.93
CA GLY A 29 -5.84 5.75 -3.51
C GLY A 29 -4.61 5.62 -2.62
N GLY A 30 -3.65 4.78 -3.00
CA GLY A 30 -2.37 4.64 -2.31
C GLY A 30 -1.54 5.93 -2.34
N SER A 31 -1.44 6.57 -3.51
CA SER A 31 -0.77 7.87 -3.66
C SER A 31 -1.44 8.97 -2.83
N ILE A 32 -2.77 9.07 -2.84
CA ILE A 32 -3.51 10.04 -2.02
C ILE A 32 -3.26 9.77 -0.54
N SER A 33 -3.28 8.51 -0.10
CA SER A 33 -2.99 8.15 1.29
C SER A 33 -1.57 8.57 1.72
N LEU A 34 -0.57 8.40 0.86
CA LEU A 34 0.79 8.87 1.14
C LEU A 34 0.86 10.40 1.26
N VAL A 35 0.24 11.13 0.33
CA VAL A 35 0.22 12.60 0.39
C VAL A 35 -0.51 13.08 1.65
N ALA A 36 -1.65 12.48 1.98
CA ALA A 36 -2.38 12.77 3.20
C ALA A 36 -1.54 12.47 4.47
N GLY A 37 -0.79 11.37 4.47
CA GLY A 37 0.13 11.02 5.56
C GLY A 37 1.25 12.05 5.74
N ILE A 38 1.81 12.59 4.66
CA ILE A 38 2.80 13.67 4.70
C ILE A 38 2.18 14.93 5.30
N VAL A 39 0.98 15.33 4.85
CA VAL A 39 0.27 16.50 5.38
C VAL A 39 -0.03 16.32 6.87
N ALA A 40 -0.53 15.16 7.27
CA ALA A 40 -0.83 14.85 8.67
C ALA A 40 0.45 14.88 9.54
N LEU A 41 1.57 14.36 9.04
CA LEU A 41 2.86 14.44 9.72
C LEU A 41 3.30 15.90 9.93
N LEU A 42 3.17 16.75 8.90
CA LEU A 42 3.51 18.17 9.02
C LEU A 42 2.63 18.86 10.06
N LEU A 43 1.33 18.58 10.08
CA LEU A 43 0.41 19.15 11.07
C LEU A 43 0.78 18.77 12.51
N ILE A 44 1.30 17.56 12.73
CA ILE A 44 1.83 17.13 14.03
C ILE A 44 3.11 17.92 14.37
N VAL A 45 4.06 17.99 13.43
CA VAL A 45 5.34 18.70 13.63
C VAL A 45 5.15 20.19 13.92
N PHE A 46 4.15 20.83 13.31
CA PHE A 46 3.80 22.23 13.60
C PHE A 46 2.94 22.42 14.85
N GLY A 47 2.62 21.35 15.58
CA GLY A 47 1.84 21.40 16.82
C GLY A 47 0.35 21.71 16.63
N ILE A 48 -0.17 21.58 15.40
CA ILE A 48 -1.59 21.78 15.09
C ILE A 48 -2.41 20.56 15.54
N LEU A 49 -1.83 19.37 15.40
CA LEU A 49 -2.41 18.11 15.89
C LEU A 49 -1.67 17.64 17.16
N PRO A 50 -2.37 17.02 18.12
CA PRO A 50 -1.74 16.47 19.31
C PRO A 50 -0.84 15.29 18.95
N GLU A 51 0.28 15.14 19.65
CA GLU A 51 1.16 13.97 19.56
C GLU A 51 0.65 12.85 20.49
N ASN A 52 -0.38 12.11 20.05
CA ASN A 52 -0.85 10.93 20.76
C ASN A 52 -0.70 9.65 19.92
N ILE A 53 -0.85 8.50 20.59
CA ILE A 53 -0.75 7.17 19.95
C ILE A 53 -1.71 7.02 18.76
N PHE A 54 -2.90 7.63 18.84
CA PHE A 54 -3.89 7.55 17.76
C PHE A 54 -3.47 8.36 16.53
N THR A 55 -3.04 9.61 16.70
CA THR A 55 -2.54 10.47 15.62
C THR A 55 -1.29 9.88 14.99
N THR A 56 -0.29 9.51 15.78
CA THR A 56 0.96 8.94 15.25
C THR A 56 0.71 7.59 14.58
N GLY A 57 -0.14 6.75 15.19
CA GLY A 57 -0.57 5.48 14.60
C GLY A 57 -1.32 5.66 13.28
N SER A 58 -2.16 6.69 13.16
CA SER A 58 -2.87 7.00 11.93
C SER A 58 -1.93 7.41 10.79
N VAL A 59 -0.89 8.21 11.08
CA VAL A 59 0.13 8.60 10.09
C VAL A 59 0.87 7.36 9.61
N ILE A 60 1.33 6.50 10.52
CA ILE A 60 1.98 5.23 10.17
C ILE A 60 1.06 4.37 9.30
N GLY A 61 -0.23 4.28 9.65
CA GLY A 61 -1.24 3.57 8.87
C GLY A 61 -1.43 4.14 7.47
N MET A 62 -1.43 5.46 7.33
CA MET A 62 -1.50 6.14 6.01
C MET A 62 -0.29 5.83 5.15
N PHE A 63 0.92 5.79 5.73
CA PHE A 63 2.13 5.42 5.01
C PHE A 63 2.14 3.94 4.61
N ALA A 64 1.83 3.04 5.54
CA ALA A 64 1.80 1.60 5.29
C ALA A 64 0.70 1.22 4.27
N GLY A 65 -0.52 1.72 4.48
CA GLY A 65 -1.64 1.51 3.57
C GLY A 65 -1.43 2.16 2.20
N GLY A 66 -0.84 3.36 2.18
CA GLY A 66 -0.49 4.06 0.94
C GLY A 66 0.54 3.31 0.11
N ALA A 67 1.62 2.86 0.75
CA ALA A 67 2.65 2.05 0.11
C ALA A 67 2.10 0.72 -0.40
N LEU A 68 1.24 0.05 0.38
CA LEU A 68 0.58 -1.18 -0.03
C LEU A 68 -0.32 -0.96 -1.26
N GLY A 69 -1.16 0.09 -1.26
CA GLY A 69 -2.02 0.42 -2.39
C GLY A 69 -1.23 0.68 -3.68
N ILE A 70 -0.11 1.40 -3.59
CA ILE A 70 0.78 1.64 -4.74
C ILE A 70 1.40 0.33 -5.22
N TYR A 71 1.85 -0.53 -4.31
CA TYR A 71 2.45 -1.82 -4.64
C TYR A 71 1.47 -2.77 -5.34
N GLU A 72 0.26 -2.91 -4.80
CA GLU A 72 -0.81 -3.71 -5.40
C GLU A 72 -1.19 -3.15 -6.78
N GLY A 73 -1.35 -1.83 -6.85
CA GLY A 73 -1.63 -1.11 -8.09
C GLY A 73 -0.50 -1.18 -9.11
N ARG A 74 0.75 -1.40 -8.73
CA ARG A 74 1.86 -1.52 -9.69
C ARG A 74 2.03 -2.95 -10.18
N SER A 75 1.98 -3.91 -9.26
CA SER A 75 2.17 -5.34 -9.53
C SER A 75 0.96 -6.03 -10.16
N GLY A 76 -0.24 -5.44 -10.08
CA GLY A 76 -1.46 -6.10 -10.56
C GLY A 76 -1.93 -7.24 -9.66
N TRP A 77 -1.46 -7.27 -8.41
CA TRP A 77 -1.73 -8.34 -7.47
C TRP A 77 -2.26 -7.77 -6.15
N CYS A 78 -3.47 -8.21 -5.75
CA CYS A 78 -4.10 -7.82 -4.48
C CYS A 78 -3.90 -8.89 -3.42
N ILE A 79 -3.37 -8.53 -2.25
CA ILE A 79 -3.24 -9.48 -1.14
C ILE A 79 -4.61 -9.89 -0.59
N ALA A 80 -5.58 -8.96 -0.55
CA ALA A 80 -6.92 -9.24 -0.05
C ALA A 80 -7.64 -10.31 -0.89
N ARG A 81 -7.61 -10.18 -2.23
CA ARG A 81 -8.21 -11.20 -3.11
C ARG A 81 -7.46 -12.54 -3.03
N ALA A 82 -6.14 -12.52 -2.82
CA ALA A 82 -5.36 -13.75 -2.61
C ALA A 82 -5.72 -14.48 -1.31
N MET A 83 -6.14 -13.74 -0.27
CA MET A 83 -6.67 -14.31 0.98
C MET A 83 -8.15 -14.74 0.87
N GLY A 84 -8.77 -14.65 -0.32
CA GLY A 84 -10.18 -14.97 -0.54
C GLY A 84 -11.17 -13.86 -0.15
N ILE A 85 -10.68 -12.65 0.17
CA ILE A 85 -11.54 -11.50 0.48
C ILE A 85 -12.05 -10.90 -0.82
N ARG A 86 -13.38 -10.91 -1.01
CA ARG A 86 -14.01 -10.22 -2.14
C ARG A 86 -13.85 -8.72 -1.98
N THR A 87 -13.20 -8.10 -2.96
CA THR A 87 -13.17 -6.65 -3.14
C THR A 87 -14.05 -6.32 -4.34
N PRO A 88 -15.01 -5.38 -4.22
CA PRO A 88 -15.94 -5.04 -5.30
C PRO A 88 -15.28 -4.29 -6.47
N ILE A 89 -14.00 -3.92 -6.31
CA ILE A 89 -13.18 -3.12 -7.23
C ILE A 89 -12.00 -3.89 -7.80
#